data_AF-A0A542ICY4-F1
#
_entry.id   AF-A0A542ICY4-F1
#
_cell.length_a   1.000
_cell.length_b   1.000
_cell.length_c   1.000
_cell.angle_alpha   90.00
_cell.angle_beta   90.00
_cell.angle_gamma   90.00
#
_symmetry.space_group_name_H-M   'P 1'
#
loop_
_entity.id
_entity.type
_entity.pdbx_description
1 polymer ?
#
loop_
_entity_poly.entity_id
_entity_poly.type
_entity_poly.pdbx_seq_one_letter_code
_entity_poly.pdbx_strand_id
1 'polypeptide(L)' 'MRIEIFPLADIGEVAPGTDLVSEVIASANGSLREGDVLAATSKVVGGGA' A
#
# COMPACT_ATOMS: atom_id res chain seq x y z
N MET A 1 19.37 -3.84 16.27
CA MET A 1 18.57 -3.75 15.02
C MET A 1 17.21 -3.21 15.40
N ARG A 2 16.75 -2.13 14.76
CA ARG A 2 15.43 -1.52 15.02
C ARG A 2 14.57 -1.73 13.78
N ILE A 3 13.35 -2.23 13.96
CA ILE A 3 12.34 -2.38 12.91
C ILE A 3 11.27 -1.33 13.19
N GLU A 4 10.81 -0.66 12.15
CA GLU A 4 9.69 0.25 12.20
C GLU A 4 8.58 -0.29 11.31
N ILE A 5 7.34 -0.26 11.82
CA ILE A 5 6.15 -0.72 11.13
C ILE A 5 5.12 0.38 11.30
N PHE A 6 4.58 0.87 10.20
CA PHE A 6 3.58 1.91 10.20
C PHE A 6 2.52 1.62 9.14
N PRO A 7 1.27 2.07 9.37
CA PRO A 7 0.21 1.93 8.40
C PRO A 7 0.34 2.98 7.28
N LEU A 8 -0.08 2.60 6.08
CA LEU A 8 -0.41 3.54 5.02
C LEU A 8 -1.84 4.04 5.24
N ALA A 9 -1.99 5.34 5.51
CA ALA A 9 -3.28 5.98 5.78
C ALA A 9 -3.89 6.57 4.50
N ASP A 10 -5.18 6.88 4.53
CA ASP A 10 -5.87 7.61 3.45
C ASP A 10 -5.89 6.92 2.07
N ILE A 11 -5.62 5.61 2.01
CA ILE A 11 -5.93 4.81 0.81
C ILE A 11 -7.45 4.65 0.73
N GLY A 12 -8.05 5.20 -0.34
CA GLY A 12 -9.49 5.17 -0.58
C GLY A 12 -10.03 3.77 -0.90
N GLU A 13 -11.32 3.70 -1.23
CA GLU A 13 -11.93 2.44 -1.68
C GLU A 13 -11.26 1.93 -2.95
N VAL A 14 -10.76 0.70 -2.92
CA VAL A 14 -10.13 0.04 -4.06
C VAL A 14 -11.21 -0.58 -4.93
N ALA A 15 -11.26 -0.20 -6.20
CA ALA A 15 -12.19 -0.71 -7.20
C ALA A 15 -11.44 -1.46 -8.32
N PRO A 16 -12.13 -2.26 -9.15
CA PRO A 16 -11.52 -2.85 -10.33
C PRO A 16 -10.88 -1.79 -11.23
N GLY A 17 -9.61 -2.00 -11.58
CA GLY A 17 -8.83 -1.06 -12.38
C GLY A 17 -8.09 0.03 -11.58
N THR A 18 -8.26 0.09 -10.24
CA THR A 18 -7.44 0.96 -9.39
C THR A 18 -5.96 0.57 -9.50
N ASP A 19 -5.10 1.57 -9.74
CA ASP A 19 -3.65 1.40 -9.67
C ASP A 19 -3.18 1.48 -8.22
N LEU A 20 -3.04 0.32 -7.59
CA LEU A 20 -2.59 0.21 -6.20
C LEU A 20 -1.19 0.79 -5.97
N VAL A 21 -0.32 0.79 -6.97
CA VAL A 21 1.04 1.32 -6.82
C VAL A 21 0.98 2.83 -6.63
N SER A 22 0.20 3.51 -7.47
CA SER A 22 -0.02 4.96 -7.37
C SER A 22 -0.63 5.37 -6.03
N GLU A 23 -1.65 4.62 -5.56
CA GLU A 23 -2.28 4.87 -4.26
C GLU A 23 -1.31 4.69 -3.07
N VAL A 24 -0.48 3.64 -3.12
CA VAL A 24 0.54 3.40 -2.09
C VAL A 24 1.59 4.51 -2.07
N ILE A 25 2.06 4.96 -3.23
CA ILE A 25 3.04 6.04 -3.30
C ILE A 25 2.46 7.35 -2.76
N ALA A 26 1.21 7.67 -3.12
CA ALA A 26 0.52 8.85 -2.63
C ALA A 26 0.35 8.82 -1.10
N SER A 27 -0.15 7.70 -0.57
CA SER A 27 -0.33 7.48 0.88
C SER A 27 0.99 7.53 1.66
N ALA A 28 2.05 6.94 1.10
CA ALA A 28 3.36 6.94 1.72
C ALA A 28 3.96 8.34 1.83
N ASN A 29 3.61 9.28 0.96
CA ASN A 29 4.07 10.66 0.98
C ASN A 29 5.61 10.78 1.16
N GLY A 30 6.37 9.95 0.42
CA GLY A 30 7.84 9.94 0.45
C GLY A 30 8.49 9.26 1.65
N SER A 31 7.71 8.57 2.51
CA SER A 31 8.25 7.84 3.67
C SER A 31 8.93 6.51 3.31
N LEU A 32 8.57 5.90 2.17
CA LEU A 32 9.15 4.64 1.69
C LEU A 32 10.59 4.81 1.21
N ARG A 33 11.42 3.83 1.54
CA ARG A 33 12.86 3.77 1.23
C ARG A 33 13.21 2.47 0.53
N GLU A 34 14.36 2.46 -0.12
CA GLU A 34 14.92 1.23 -0.68
C GLU A 34 15.10 0.17 0.41
N GLY A 35 14.64 -1.05 0.13
CA GLY A 35 14.68 -2.17 1.06
C GLY A 35 13.47 -2.28 1.99
N ASP A 36 12.52 -1.34 1.95
CA ASP A 36 11.26 -1.46 2.68
C ASP A 36 10.38 -2.59 2.11
N VAL A 37 9.54 -3.16 2.97
CA VAL A 37 8.58 -4.21 2.61
C VAL A 37 7.16 -3.67 2.70
N LEU A 38 6.43 -3.73 1.59
CA LEU A 38 5.01 -3.42 1.53
C LEU A 38 4.18 -4.68 1.77
N ALA A 39 3.35 -4.66 2.81
CA ALA A 39 2.36 -5.71 3.06
C ALA A 39 0.97 -5.21 2.69
N ALA A 40 0.30 -5.90 1.77
CA ALA A 40 -1.08 -5.63 1.38
C ALA A 40 -1.98 -6.84 1.69
N THR A 41 -3.23 -6.58 2.07
CA THR A 41 -4.22 -7.64 2.21
C THR A 41 -4.63 -8.19 0.85
N SER A 42 -4.87 -9.49 0.74
CA SER A 42 -5.34 -10.09 -0.53
C SER A 42 -6.67 -9.53 -1.01
N LYS A 43 -7.50 -8.96 -0.12
CA LYS A 43 -8.78 -8.33 -0.49
C LYS A 43 -8.65 -7.17 -1.47
N VAL A 44 -7.51 -6.46 -1.48
CA VAL A 44 -7.29 -5.32 -2.40
C VAL A 44 -6.57 -5.74 -3.67
N VAL A 45 -5.88 -6.88 -3.67
CA VAL A 45 -5.12 -7.40 -4.81
C VAL A 45 -5.97 -8.35 -5.66
N GLY A 46 -6.74 -9.23 -5.00
CA GLY A 46 -7.66 -10.15 -5.63
C GLY A 46 -9.04 -9.54 -5.67
N GLY A 47 -9.38 -8.86 -6.78
CA GLY A 47 -10.78 -8.62 -7.10
C GLY A 47 -11.49 -9.98 -7.17
N GLY A 48 -12.48 -10.20 -6.29
CA GLY A 48 -13.23 -11.44 -6.27
C GLY A 48 -13.84 -11.73 -7.64
N ALA A 49 -13.36 -12.82 -8.26
CA ALA A 49 -14.08 -13.62 -9.23
C ALA A 49 -14.29 -14.99 -8.59
#